data_AF-A0A254QDX2-F1
#
_entry.id   AF-A0A254QDX2-F1
#
_cell.length_a   1.000
_cell.length_b   1.000
_cell.length_c   1.000
_cell.angle_alpha   90.00
_cell.angle_beta   90.00
_cell.angle_gamma   90.00
#
_symmetry.space_group_name_H-M   'P 1'
#
loop_
_entity.id
_entity.type
_entity.pdbx_description
1 polymer ?
#
loop_
_entity_poly.entity_id
_entity_poly.type
_entity_poly.pdbx_seq_one_letter_code
_entity_poly.pdbx_strand_id
1 'polypeptide(L)'
;MPFLATLLLTALQSDLPKHPRYAAYTKARTEIPSLDVKVNTTFALGFSADSKYVLLNGGKRMDLATGVISETPPDTGGGFDAGGGRRGQGSPGRGRQFTSAQSPDGKLTARYANSNITLETPNGNREVTKDGSVQARIKYGTASWVYGEELSQNQAMWWTVDSKTLVYYRFDESKVLDYHLTVKQNAVQDE
;
A
#
# COMPACT_ATOMS: atom_id res chain seq x y z
N MET A 1 -36.41 -30.73 41.33
CA MET A 1 -35.79 -31.41 40.17
C MET A 1 -35.02 -30.37 39.38
N PRO A 2 -33.67 -30.40 39.36
CA PRO A 2 -32.87 -29.49 38.54
C PRO A 2 -32.62 -30.15 37.17
N PHE A 3 -32.83 -29.41 36.07
CA PHE A 3 -32.33 -29.82 34.77
C PHE A 3 -31.15 -28.94 34.38
N LEU A 4 -30.01 -29.61 34.30
CA LEU A 4 -28.78 -29.18 33.67
C LEU A 4 -29.03 -29.11 32.15
N ALA A 5 -28.71 -27.99 31.51
CA ALA A 5 -28.64 -27.91 30.05
C ALA A 5 -27.29 -27.32 29.66
N THR A 6 -26.27 -28.18 29.63
CA THR A 6 -25.04 -27.95 28.88
C THR A 6 -25.36 -28.24 27.42
N LEU A 7 -25.29 -27.23 26.54
CA LEU A 7 -25.20 -27.47 25.10
C LEU A 7 -23.81 -27.05 24.62
N LEU A 8 -22.98 -28.05 24.37
CA LEU A 8 -21.70 -27.94 23.67
C LEU A 8 -21.95 -27.38 22.26
N LEU A 9 -21.39 -26.22 21.95
CA LEU A 9 -21.33 -25.70 20.59
C LEU A 9 -20.00 -26.15 19.96
N THR A 10 -19.97 -27.35 19.39
CA THR A 10 -18.83 -27.81 18.57
C THR A 10 -19.32 -28.51 17.32
N ALA A 11 -19.21 -27.81 16.18
CA ALA A 11 -18.73 -28.30 14.88
C ALA A 11 -19.29 -27.42 13.75
N LEU A 12 -18.64 -26.26 13.51
CA LEU A 12 -18.69 -25.67 12.18
C LEU A 12 -17.83 -26.57 11.28
N GLN A 13 -18.49 -27.46 10.54
CA GLN A 13 -17.87 -28.32 9.56
C GLN A 13 -17.42 -27.46 8.38
N SER A 14 -16.11 -27.30 8.21
CA SER A 14 -15.56 -26.64 7.03
C SER A 14 -15.73 -27.57 5.83
N ASP A 15 -16.75 -27.32 5.00
CA ASP A 15 -16.98 -28.07 3.76
C ASP A 15 -16.01 -27.69 2.62
N LEU A 16 -15.00 -26.86 2.92
CA LEU A 16 -13.96 -26.46 1.98
C LEU A 16 -13.34 -27.66 1.23
N PRO A 17 -12.99 -28.80 1.89
CA PRO A 17 -12.39 -29.95 1.23
C PRO A 17 -13.30 -30.65 0.22
N LYS A 18 -14.62 -30.49 0.32
CA LYS A 18 -15.60 -31.14 -0.56
C LYS A 18 -15.92 -30.30 -1.80
N HIS A 19 -15.44 -29.06 -1.87
CA HIS A 19 -15.75 -28.17 -2.99
C HIS A 19 -15.05 -28.64 -4.28
N PRO A 20 -15.71 -28.62 -5.46
CA PRO A 20 -15.12 -29.08 -6.72
C PRO A 20 -13.82 -28.35 -7.10
N ARG A 21 -13.66 -27.10 -6.65
CA ARG A 21 -12.46 -26.28 -6.87
C ARG A 21 -11.41 -26.44 -5.77
N TYR A 22 -11.62 -27.29 -4.76
CA TYR A 22 -10.70 -27.46 -3.64
C TYR A 22 -9.34 -28.01 -4.09
N ALA A 23 -9.33 -28.93 -5.06
CA ALA A 23 -8.10 -29.44 -5.66
C ALA A 23 -7.32 -28.31 -6.36
N ALA A 24 -8.01 -27.45 -7.10
CA ALA A 24 -7.41 -26.29 -7.75
C ALA A 24 -6.90 -25.26 -6.73
N TYR A 25 -7.65 -25.00 -5.65
CA TYR A 25 -7.23 -24.16 -4.54
C TYR A 25 -5.99 -24.71 -3.84
N THR A 26 -5.95 -26.01 -3.57
CA THR A 26 -4.81 -26.67 -2.90
C THR A 26 -3.57 -26.60 -3.78
N LYS A 27 -3.73 -26.89 -5.08
CA LYS A 27 -2.67 -26.78 -6.07
C LYS A 27 -2.15 -25.34 -6.18
N ALA A 28 -3.05 -24.35 -6.31
CA ALA A 28 -2.68 -22.94 -6.32
C ALA A 28 -1.99 -22.53 -5.02
N ARG A 29 -2.45 -22.99 -3.84
CA ARG A 29 -1.83 -22.70 -2.55
C ARG A 29 -0.41 -23.27 -2.44
N THR A 30 -0.14 -24.43 -3.03
CA THR A 30 1.19 -25.05 -3.05
C THR A 30 2.10 -24.47 -4.14
N GLU A 31 1.53 -23.95 -5.24
CA GLU A 31 2.28 -23.36 -6.36
C GLU A 31 2.48 -21.85 -6.22
N ILE A 32 1.66 -21.17 -5.42
CA ILE A 32 1.99 -19.87 -4.86
C ILE A 32 3.20 -20.15 -3.95
N PRO A 33 4.42 -19.71 -4.29
CA PRO A 33 5.52 -19.79 -3.34
C PRO A 33 4.98 -19.16 -2.07
N SER A 34 5.06 -19.88 -0.95
CA SER A 34 4.78 -19.29 0.35
C SER A 34 5.47 -17.95 0.32
N LEU A 35 4.69 -16.86 0.29
CA LEU A 35 5.21 -15.53 0.47
C LEU A 35 5.63 -15.54 1.94
N ASP A 36 6.81 -16.10 2.18
CA ASP A 36 7.56 -16.07 3.43
C ASP A 36 8.14 -14.66 3.58
N VAL A 37 7.36 -13.67 3.15
CA VAL A 37 7.47 -12.30 3.56
C VAL A 37 7.01 -12.37 5.00
N LYS A 38 7.98 -12.40 5.92
CA LYS A 38 7.74 -11.91 7.27
C LYS A 38 7.21 -10.49 7.12
N VAL A 39 5.89 -10.35 7.03
CA VAL A 39 5.21 -9.07 7.07
C VAL A 39 5.24 -8.59 8.52
N ASN A 40 6.44 -8.26 8.98
CA ASN A 40 6.67 -7.45 10.15
C ASN A 40 7.45 -6.18 9.75
N THR A 41 7.39 -5.85 8.47
CA THR A 41 8.04 -4.67 7.91
C THR A 41 6.95 -3.72 7.47
N THR A 42 6.69 -2.71 8.30
CA THR A 42 6.19 -1.45 7.77
C THR A 42 7.13 -1.08 6.62
N PHE A 43 6.61 -1.02 5.39
CA PHE A 43 7.35 -0.47 4.27
C PHE A 43 7.38 1.05 4.44
N ALA A 44 8.26 1.50 5.34
CA ALA A 44 8.57 2.90 5.55
C ALA A 44 9.77 3.25 4.67
N LEU A 45 9.58 4.19 3.75
CA LEU A 45 10.71 4.84 3.10
C LEU A 45 11.26 5.90 4.07
N GLY A 46 12.55 5.82 4.36
CA GLY A 46 13.29 6.90 5.02
C GLY A 46 14.03 7.74 3.98
N PHE A 47 14.52 8.90 4.40
CA PHE A 47 15.37 9.76 3.57
C PHE A 47 16.64 10.11 4.33
N SER A 48 17.77 10.20 3.63
CA SER A 48 18.99 10.74 4.22
C SER A 48 18.81 12.24 4.52
N ALA A 49 19.50 12.73 5.55
CA ALA A 49 19.43 14.14 5.96
C ALA A 49 19.84 15.11 4.82
N ASP A 50 20.73 14.68 3.95
CA ASP A 50 21.17 15.44 2.76
C ASP A 50 20.23 15.31 1.56
N SER A 51 19.10 14.59 1.70
CA SER A 51 18.10 14.36 0.65
C SER A 51 18.65 13.72 -0.63
N LYS A 52 19.79 13.01 -0.56
CA LYS A 52 20.39 12.31 -1.71
C LYS A 52 19.97 10.86 -1.82
N TYR A 53 19.52 10.25 -0.72
CA TYR A 53 19.21 8.84 -0.68
C TYR A 53 17.82 8.56 -0.12
N VAL A 54 17.15 7.57 -0.70
CA VAL A 54 16.03 6.87 -0.06
C VAL A 54 16.61 5.72 0.75
N LEU A 55 16.24 5.62 2.02
CA LEU A 55 16.60 4.51 2.89
C LEU A 55 15.53 3.44 2.78
N LEU A 56 15.97 2.22 2.46
CA LEU A 56 15.13 1.05 2.23
C LEU A 56 15.27 0.07 3.40
N ASN A 57 14.22 -0.72 3.63
CA ASN A 57 14.27 -1.83 4.58
C ASN A 57 15.39 -2.81 4.23
N GLY A 58 16.00 -3.41 5.26
CA GLY A 58 17.08 -4.38 5.09
C GLY A 58 18.48 -3.75 4.92
N GLY A 59 18.67 -2.51 5.34
CA GLY A 59 19.99 -1.87 5.36
C GLY A 59 20.47 -1.41 3.99
N LYS A 60 19.56 -1.16 3.06
CA LYS A 60 19.88 -0.66 1.71
C LYS A 60 19.47 0.79 1.53
N ARG A 61 20.06 1.44 0.54
CA ARG A 61 19.70 2.79 0.11
C ARG A 61 19.67 2.88 -1.41
N MET A 62 18.85 3.79 -1.92
CA MET A 62 18.80 4.14 -3.33
C MET A 62 19.27 5.59 -3.49
N ASP A 63 20.24 5.82 -4.37
CA ASP A 63 20.64 7.16 -4.77
C ASP A 63 19.53 7.80 -5.64
N LEU A 64 19.05 8.97 -5.24
CA LEU A 64 17.91 9.64 -5.89
C LEU A 64 18.24 10.19 -7.28
N ALA A 65 19.50 10.45 -7.59
CA ALA A 65 19.91 11.00 -8.88
C ALA A 65 20.12 9.90 -9.93
N THR A 66 20.65 8.75 -9.52
CA THR A 66 21.05 7.66 -10.41
C THR A 66 20.11 6.46 -10.36
N GLY A 67 19.32 6.33 -9.28
CA GLY A 67 18.48 5.17 -9.00
C GLY A 67 19.24 3.91 -8.61
N VAL A 68 20.55 4.00 -8.40
CA VAL A 68 21.38 2.85 -8.01
C VAL A 68 21.09 2.47 -6.55
N ILE A 69 20.88 1.18 -6.32
CA ILE A 69 20.69 0.60 -4.98
C ILE A 69 22.03 0.09 -4.46
N SER A 70 22.40 0.47 -3.24
CA SER A 70 23.59 0.00 -2.53
C SER A 70 23.26 -0.37 -1.08
N GLU A 71 24.20 -1.00 -0.39
CA GLU A 71 24.15 -1.10 1.08
C GLU A 71 24.23 0.30 1.71
N THR A 72 23.57 0.46 2.86
CA THR A 72 23.60 1.67 3.68
C THR A 72 24.83 1.63 4.58
N PRO A 73 25.73 2.63 4.50
CA PRO A 73 26.87 2.70 5.38
C PRO A 73 26.46 2.71 6.87
N PRO A 74 27.25 2.09 7.76
CA PRO A 74 26.91 1.92 9.19
C PRO A 74 26.59 3.21 9.94
N ASP A 75 27.11 4.35 9.48
CA ASP A 75 27.00 5.67 10.12
C ASP A 75 26.13 6.65 9.32
N THR A 76 25.24 6.14 8.45
CA THR A 76 24.28 7.01 7.77
C THR A 76 23.18 7.36 8.78
N GLY A 77 23.41 8.40 9.57
CA GLY A 77 22.48 8.96 10.56
C GLY A 77 21.21 9.58 9.95
N GLY A 78 20.50 8.83 9.11
CA GLY A 78 19.13 9.12 8.71
C GLY A 78 18.22 8.19 9.48
N GLY A 79 17.53 8.71 10.49
CA GLY A 79 16.40 7.99 11.07
C GLY A 79 15.39 7.66 9.98
N PHE A 80 14.62 6.60 10.16
CA PHE A 80 13.37 6.40 9.45
C PHE A 80 12.39 7.48 9.88
N ASP A 81 12.65 8.73 9.49
CA ASP A 81 11.62 9.74 9.43
C ASP A 81 10.79 9.35 8.20
N ALA A 82 9.87 8.41 8.44
CA ALA A 82 8.79 8.09 7.53
C ALA A 82 8.03 9.39 7.34
N GLY A 83 8.49 10.19 6.36
CA GLY A 83 8.40 11.64 6.34
C GLY A 83 7.26 12.13 7.19
N GLY A 84 7.59 12.71 8.34
CA GLY A 84 6.70 13.46 9.23
C GLY A 84 6.07 14.67 8.54
N GLY A 85 5.54 14.49 7.34
CA GLY A 85 4.31 15.15 6.94
C GLY A 85 3.36 14.97 8.10
N ARG A 86 3.07 16.09 8.75
CA ARG A 86 2.13 16.22 9.86
C ARG A 86 1.04 15.17 9.66
N ARG A 87 0.75 14.39 10.72
CA ARG A 87 -0.49 13.60 10.87
C ARG A 87 -1.71 14.52 10.92
N GLY A 88 -1.75 15.53 10.06
CA GLY A 88 -2.83 16.45 9.84
C GLY A 88 -3.80 15.77 8.91
N GLN A 89 -4.99 15.51 9.45
CA GLN A 89 -6.19 15.02 8.78
C GLN A 89 -6.23 13.51 8.55
N GLY A 90 -6.78 12.81 9.55
CA GLY A 90 -7.45 11.51 9.45
C GLY A 90 -6.68 10.41 8.73
N SER A 91 -6.22 9.39 9.46
CA SER A 91 -5.80 8.15 8.81
C SER A 91 -6.91 7.67 7.87
N PRO A 92 -6.58 7.31 6.62
CA PRO A 92 -7.56 6.75 5.71
C PRO A 92 -8.22 5.54 6.39
N GLY A 93 -9.51 5.32 6.11
CA GLY A 93 -10.23 4.17 6.65
C GLY A 93 -9.51 2.85 6.33
N ARG A 94 -9.83 1.78 7.06
CA ARG A 94 -9.18 0.47 6.89
C ARG A 94 -9.03 0.08 5.42
N GLY A 95 -7.81 -0.23 5.00
CA GLY A 95 -7.48 -0.62 3.62
C GLY A 95 -7.51 0.50 2.57
N ARG A 96 -7.74 1.76 2.96
CA ARG A 96 -7.62 2.93 2.07
C ARG A 96 -6.21 3.52 2.13
N GLN A 97 -5.82 4.14 1.02
CA GLN A 97 -4.53 4.81 0.87
C GLN A 97 -4.69 6.32 1.02
N PHE A 98 -3.65 7.00 1.49
CA PHE A 98 -3.54 8.44 1.33
C PHE A 98 -3.46 8.77 -0.16
N THR A 99 -4.19 9.80 -0.56
CA THR A 99 -4.23 10.29 -1.95
C THR A 99 -3.50 11.63 -2.10
N SER A 100 -2.83 12.11 -1.05
CA SER A 100 -2.03 13.33 -1.09
C SER A 100 -0.84 13.30 -0.17
N ALA A 101 0.21 14.04 -0.52
CA ALA A 101 1.40 14.25 0.30
C ALA A 101 1.82 15.73 0.25
N GLN A 102 1.87 16.39 1.41
CA GLN A 102 2.34 17.76 1.55
C GLN A 102 3.88 17.77 1.72
N SER A 103 4.55 18.73 1.07
CA SER A 103 5.99 18.93 1.25
C SER A 103 6.33 19.37 2.68
N PRO A 104 7.53 19.04 3.21
CA PRO A 104 7.95 19.46 4.56
C PRO A 104 7.87 20.98 4.79
N ASP A 105 8.15 21.79 3.76
CA ASP A 105 8.02 23.25 3.81
C ASP A 105 6.58 23.78 3.68
N GLY A 106 5.62 22.88 3.44
CA GLY A 106 4.18 23.18 3.33
C GLY A 106 3.74 23.87 2.04
N LYS A 107 4.67 24.18 1.11
CA LYS A 107 4.36 24.99 -0.09
C LYS A 107 3.77 24.20 -1.25
N LEU A 108 4.02 22.89 -1.27
CA LEU A 108 3.62 22.01 -2.35
C LEU A 108 2.75 20.88 -1.80
N THR A 109 1.72 20.50 -2.56
CA THR A 109 0.93 19.30 -2.26
C THR A 109 0.81 18.43 -3.50
N ALA A 110 1.33 17.22 -3.43
CA ALA A 110 1.09 16.19 -4.45
C ALA A 110 -0.27 15.55 -4.19
N ARG A 111 -1.10 15.37 -5.23
CA ARG A 111 -2.40 14.69 -5.16
C ARG A 111 -2.54 13.66 -6.26
N TYR A 112 -3.12 12.52 -5.91
CA TYR A 112 -3.59 11.53 -6.84
C TYR A 112 -4.91 11.99 -7.50
N ALA A 113 -4.93 12.04 -8.83
CA ALA A 113 -6.13 12.34 -9.61
C ALA A 113 -6.03 11.65 -10.98
N ASN A 114 -7.11 11.01 -11.43
CA ASN A 114 -7.22 10.38 -12.75
C ASN A 114 -6.02 9.45 -13.09
N SER A 115 -5.70 8.53 -12.18
CA SER A 115 -4.55 7.62 -12.28
C SER A 115 -3.16 8.29 -12.31
N ASN A 116 -3.09 9.60 -12.14
CA ASN A 116 -1.87 10.41 -12.23
C ASN A 116 -1.62 11.19 -10.93
N ILE A 117 -0.45 11.83 -10.86
CA ILE A 117 -0.09 12.75 -9.79
C ILE A 117 -0.15 14.18 -10.32
N THR A 118 -0.86 15.05 -9.61
CA THR A 118 -0.89 16.50 -9.82
C THR A 118 -0.21 17.19 -8.63
N LEU A 119 0.60 18.19 -8.90
CA LEU A 119 1.25 19.05 -7.93
C LEU A 119 0.49 20.37 -7.82
N GLU A 120 -0.03 20.67 -6.64
CA GLU A 120 -0.61 21.96 -6.31
C GLU A 120 0.50 22.92 -5.89
N THR A 121 0.57 24.05 -6.57
CA THR A 121 1.54 25.12 -6.30
C THR A 121 0.80 26.44 -6.10
N PRO A 122 1.44 27.46 -5.51
CA PRO A 122 0.84 28.80 -5.40
C PRO A 122 0.44 29.42 -6.76
N ASN A 123 1.08 28.99 -7.85
CA ASN A 123 0.85 29.51 -9.20
C ASN A 123 -0.15 28.66 -10.01
N GLY A 124 -0.79 27.68 -9.37
CA GLY A 124 -1.70 26.73 -10.02
C GLY A 124 -1.18 25.29 -10.03
N ASN A 125 -1.98 24.40 -10.60
CA ASN A 125 -1.72 22.97 -10.59
C ASN A 125 -0.87 22.55 -11.79
N ARG A 126 0.05 21.61 -11.56
CA ARG A 126 0.94 21.04 -12.59
C ARG A 126 0.89 19.52 -12.53
N GLU A 127 0.69 18.87 -13.67
CA GLU A 127 0.81 17.41 -13.76
C GLU A 127 2.26 16.95 -13.60
N VAL A 128 2.48 15.97 -12.72
CA VAL A 128 3.77 15.28 -12.52
C VAL A 128 3.87 14.07 -13.44
N THR A 129 2.77 13.34 -13.59
CA THR A 129 2.63 12.19 -14.50
C THR A 129 1.46 12.42 -15.44
N LYS A 130 1.48 11.82 -16.62
CA LYS A 130 0.46 12.05 -17.67
C LYS A 130 -0.07 10.79 -18.34
N ASP A 131 0.61 9.67 -18.17
CA ASP A 131 0.34 8.40 -18.85
C ASP A 131 -0.41 7.39 -17.97
N GLY A 132 -0.84 7.79 -16.77
CA GLY A 132 -1.74 6.98 -15.94
C GLY A 132 -3.05 6.70 -16.67
N SER A 133 -3.52 5.45 -16.60
CA SER A 133 -4.69 4.98 -17.36
C SER A 133 -5.43 3.89 -16.60
N VAL A 134 -6.74 4.03 -16.49
CA VAL A 134 -7.62 2.98 -15.97
C VAL A 134 -7.64 1.78 -16.92
N GLN A 135 -7.71 2.03 -18.24
CA GLN A 135 -7.75 0.99 -19.27
C GLN A 135 -6.45 0.19 -19.32
N ALA A 136 -5.31 0.88 -19.27
CA ALA A 136 -3.99 0.23 -19.24
C ALA A 136 -3.59 -0.26 -17.83
N ARG A 137 -4.42 0.01 -16.82
CA ARG A 137 -4.21 -0.37 -15.41
C ARG A 137 -2.88 0.16 -14.85
N ILE A 138 -2.51 1.37 -15.28
CA ILE A 138 -1.34 2.09 -14.78
C ILE A 138 -1.82 3.20 -13.85
N LYS A 139 -1.25 3.27 -12.65
CA LYS A 139 -1.51 4.37 -11.71
C LYS A 139 -0.25 4.79 -10.97
N TYR A 140 -0.25 6.04 -10.52
CA TYR A 140 0.87 6.66 -9.81
C TYR A 140 0.44 7.15 -8.44
N GLY A 141 1.29 7.00 -7.43
CA GLY A 141 1.12 7.68 -6.15
C GLY A 141 -0.01 7.17 -5.24
N THR A 142 -0.69 6.09 -5.61
CA THR A 142 -1.61 5.38 -4.72
C THR A 142 -1.49 3.87 -4.93
N ALA A 143 -1.63 3.08 -3.86
CA ALA A 143 -1.49 1.63 -3.90
C ALA A 143 -2.84 0.91 -3.88
N SER A 144 -2.82 -0.41 -4.07
CA SER A 144 -4.01 -1.24 -3.86
C SER A 144 -4.32 -1.41 -2.37
N TRP A 145 -5.52 -1.92 -2.09
CA TRP A 145 -5.97 -2.22 -0.72
C TRP A 145 -5.03 -3.18 0.03
N VAL A 146 -4.42 -4.14 -0.68
CA VAL A 146 -3.49 -5.13 -0.13
C VAL A 146 -2.29 -4.46 0.55
N TYR A 147 -1.78 -3.34 0.02
CA TYR A 147 -0.68 -2.62 0.67
C TYR A 147 -1.06 -2.09 2.04
N GLY A 148 -2.30 -1.59 2.18
CA GLY A 148 -2.80 -1.08 3.45
C GLY A 148 -3.07 -2.18 4.47
N GLU A 149 -3.72 -3.28 4.05
CA GLU A 149 -4.13 -4.35 4.97
C GLU A 149 -3.02 -5.35 5.27
N GLU A 150 -2.30 -5.79 4.25
CA GLU A 150 -1.32 -6.87 4.40
C GLU A 150 0.08 -6.35 4.64
N LEU A 151 0.44 -5.11 4.24
CA LEU A 151 1.80 -4.58 4.34
C LEU A 151 1.94 -3.39 5.29
N SER A 152 0.84 -2.96 5.94
CA SER A 152 0.81 -1.76 6.78
C SER A 152 1.36 -0.50 6.09
N GLN A 153 1.21 -0.42 4.76
CA GLN A 153 1.66 0.69 3.94
C GLN A 153 0.44 1.40 3.34
N ASN A 154 0.10 2.57 3.88
CA ASN A 154 -1.04 3.37 3.45
C ASN A 154 -0.65 4.62 2.63
N GLN A 155 0.62 4.72 2.23
CA GLN A 155 1.16 5.79 1.39
C GLN A 155 1.88 5.20 0.17
N ALA A 156 1.94 5.99 -0.91
CA ALA A 156 2.67 5.65 -2.13
C ALA A 156 3.37 6.89 -2.74
N MET A 157 3.47 7.98 -1.98
CA MET A 157 4.15 9.23 -2.33
C MET A 157 4.81 9.83 -1.09
N TRP A 158 6.02 10.33 -1.24
CA TRP A 158 6.81 10.92 -0.16
C TRP A 158 7.70 12.04 -0.69
N TRP A 159 7.89 13.08 0.11
CA TRP A 159 8.81 14.17 -0.20
C TRP A 159 10.16 13.93 0.46
N THR A 160 11.25 14.32 -0.21
CA THR A 160 12.55 14.46 0.43
C THR A 160 12.51 15.53 1.52
N VAL A 161 13.43 15.43 2.49
CA VAL A 161 13.51 16.33 3.65
C VAL A 161 13.65 17.79 3.21
N ASP A 162 14.39 18.04 2.12
CA ASP A 162 14.58 19.38 1.56
C ASP A 162 13.40 19.92 0.73
N SER A 163 12.28 19.19 0.66
CA SER A 163 11.07 19.54 -0.10
C SER A 163 11.24 19.65 -1.61
N LYS A 164 12.37 19.21 -2.19
CA LYS A 164 12.65 19.41 -3.63
C LYS A 164 12.24 18.24 -4.51
N THR A 165 12.23 17.02 -3.97
CA THR A 165 12.00 15.81 -4.76
C THR A 165 10.79 15.06 -4.21
N LEU A 166 9.86 14.72 -5.11
CA LEU A 166 8.76 13.82 -4.82
C LEU A 166 9.13 12.42 -5.30
N VAL A 167 9.14 11.46 -4.38
CA VAL A 167 9.27 10.03 -4.65
C VAL A 167 7.87 9.41 -4.64
N TYR A 168 7.58 8.53 -5.59
CA TYR A 168 6.28 7.86 -5.66
C TYR A 168 6.40 6.49 -6.32
N TYR A 169 5.42 5.63 -6.06
CA TYR A 169 5.28 4.37 -6.78
C TYR A 169 4.50 4.53 -8.08
N ARG A 170 4.97 3.82 -9.11
CA ARG A 170 4.21 3.47 -10.31
C ARG A 170 3.72 2.03 -10.16
N PHE A 171 2.42 1.82 -10.32
CA PHE A 171 1.82 0.50 -10.33
C PHE A 171 1.43 0.13 -11.75
N ASP A 172 1.86 -1.06 -12.17
CA ASP A 172 1.40 -1.74 -13.37
C ASP A 172 0.53 -2.93 -12.94
N GLU A 173 -0.78 -2.76 -13.01
CA GLU A 173 -1.75 -3.77 -12.60
C GLU A 173 -2.28 -4.55 -13.82
N SER A 174 -1.63 -4.47 -14.99
CA SER A 174 -2.07 -5.14 -16.23
C SER A 174 -2.16 -6.67 -16.10
N LYS A 175 -1.36 -7.25 -15.21
CA LYS A 175 -1.33 -8.70 -14.94
C LYS A 175 -2.15 -9.11 -13.70
N VAL A 176 -2.76 -8.14 -13.01
CA VAL A 176 -3.60 -8.42 -11.84
C VAL A 176 -4.98 -8.85 -12.34
N LEU A 177 -5.42 -10.03 -11.90
CA LEU A 177 -6.72 -10.58 -12.29
C LEU A 177 -7.87 -9.81 -11.65
N ASP A 178 -8.93 -9.62 -12.42
CA ASP A 178 -10.18 -9.10 -11.89
C ASP A 178 -10.90 -10.15 -11.04
N TYR A 179 -11.39 -9.71 -9.89
CA TYR A 179 -12.28 -10.49 -9.05
C TYR A 179 -13.59 -9.75 -8.88
N HIS A 180 -14.67 -10.30 -9.44
CA HIS A 180 -15.98 -9.68 -9.42
C HIS A 180 -16.75 -10.11 -8.16
N LEU A 181 -17.03 -9.14 -7.29
CA LEU A 181 -17.85 -9.34 -6.11
C LEU A 181 -19.33 -9.22 -6.46
N THR A 182 -20.12 -10.21 -6.06
CA THR A 182 -21.58 -10.06 -6.05
C THR A 182 -21.96 -9.28 -4.81
N VAL A 183 -22.43 -8.05 -4.98
CA VAL A 183 -22.94 -7.23 -3.88
C VAL A 183 -24.40 -7.62 -3.58
N LYS A 184 -24.85 -7.42 -2.33
CA LYS A 184 -26.24 -7.66 -1.88
C LYS A 184 -26.73 -9.11 -1.97
N GLN A 185 -25.89 -10.08 -1.66
CA GLN A 185 -26.28 -11.50 -1.64
C GLN A 185 -27.39 -11.82 -0.63
N ASN A 186 -27.61 -10.95 0.37
CA ASN A 186 -28.62 -11.14 1.41
C ASN A 186 -29.92 -10.38 1.13
N ALA A 187 -30.08 -9.73 -0.03
CA ALA A 187 -31.28 -8.93 -0.32
C ALA A 187 -32.60 -9.74 -0.24
N VAL A 188 -32.53 -11.06 -0.36
CA VAL A 188 -33.67 -11.98 -0.19
C VAL A 188 -34.08 -12.15 1.28
N GLN A 189 -33.20 -11.78 2.22
CA GLN A 189 -33.44 -11.87 3.67
C GLN A 189 -33.81 -10.52 4.30
N ASP A 190 -33.81 -9.43 3.52
CA ASP A 190 -34.11 -8.07 3.96
C ASP A 190 -35.62 -7.71 3.79
N GLU A 191 -36.48 -8.71 3.50
CA GLU A 191 -37.97 -8.61 3.47
C GLU A 191 -38.60 -8.87 4.85
#